data_AF-A0A520N589-F1
#
_entry.id   AF-A0A520N589-F1
#
_cell.length_a   1.000
_cell.length_b   1.000
_cell.length_c   1.000
_cell.angle_alpha   90.00
_cell.angle_beta   90.00
_cell.angle_gamma   90.00
#
_symmetry.space_group_name_H-M   'P 1'
#
loop_
_entity.id
_entity.type
_entity.pdbx_description
1 polymer ?
#
loop_
_entity_poly.entity_id
_entity_poly.type
_entity_poly.pdbx_seq_one_letter_code
_entity_poly.pdbx_strand_id
1 'polypeptide(L)'
;MAIDPRFFSVIPSTAASLAQRAGCELRGDGERMVAGAAPVSVAGAGDLTFLADERGVDDVAHLAGAVVVTTADLGASLPAGCVCLVSDSPRRDFAMALAALAADRQGTWRHQPVGEWQGVEIGPAVVIGDDVVIGEGSVIGAGAVIHHGVTIGRRCRIDPNAVLSHCDVGDDVVIGAGSVIGGAGFGFEITPDGPVHLPHVGTVTIGDSTRIAAGCTIDRGTLGPTAIGRKVMIDNLVHIAHNCQIGDRAVLAAQVGLAGGAEIGDGAMLAGQAGVSSQVTVGRGAIVMGQSGVTKDVADKVTVVGFPATEAREAWRERAALRRLIAKSSQRKE
;
A
#
# COMPACT_ATOMS: atom_id res chain seq x y z
N MET A 1 -1.64 17.07 1.68
CA MET A 1 -0.72 17.10 0.53
C MET A 1 -0.31 15.66 0.29
N ALA A 2 -0.74 15.06 -0.83
CA ALA A 2 -0.78 13.60 -0.93
C ALA A 2 0.40 12.99 -1.73
N ILE A 3 1.25 13.84 -2.30
CA ILE A 3 2.60 13.48 -2.78
C ILE A 3 3.61 14.11 -1.83
N ASP A 4 4.48 13.29 -1.26
CA ASP A 4 5.48 13.76 -0.29
C ASP A 4 6.72 14.31 -1.01
N PRO A 5 7.05 15.61 -0.86
CA PRO A 5 8.16 16.25 -1.57
C PRO A 5 9.55 15.80 -1.07
N ARG A 6 9.63 15.08 0.05
CA ARG A 6 10.86 14.42 0.47
C ARG A 6 11.27 13.34 -0.52
N PHE A 7 10.28 12.66 -1.08
CA PHE A 7 10.46 11.48 -1.89
C PHE A 7 10.23 11.71 -3.39
N PHE A 8 9.36 12.66 -3.75
CA PHE A 8 8.96 12.88 -5.13
C PHE A 8 9.18 14.32 -5.58
N SER A 9 9.55 14.47 -6.84
CA SER A 9 9.50 15.74 -7.56
C SER A 9 8.14 15.85 -8.23
N VAL A 10 7.39 16.90 -7.91
CA VAL A 10 6.15 17.25 -8.62
C VAL A 10 6.51 18.15 -9.80
N ILE A 11 5.99 17.82 -10.97
CA ILE A 11 6.10 18.60 -12.20
C ILE A 11 4.78 19.37 -12.35
N PRO A 12 4.71 20.66 -11.98
CA PRO A 12 3.47 21.42 -12.06
C PRO A 12 2.90 21.36 -13.48
N SER A 13 1.67 20.89 -13.57
CA SER A 13 1.00 20.60 -14.84
C SER A 13 -0.38 21.24 -14.86
N THR A 14 -0.84 21.65 -16.04
CA THR A 14 -2.24 22.08 -16.21
C THR A 14 -3.13 20.86 -16.45
N ALA A 15 -4.42 20.94 -16.11
CA ALA A 15 -5.38 19.88 -16.41
C ALA A 15 -5.40 19.53 -17.91
N ALA A 16 -5.28 20.53 -18.80
CA ALA A 16 -5.19 20.30 -20.24
C ALA A 16 -3.94 19.49 -20.63
N SER A 17 -2.78 19.76 -20.02
CA SER A 17 -1.56 19.00 -20.29
C SER A 17 -1.65 17.54 -19.83
N LEU A 18 -2.30 17.31 -18.68
CA LEU A 18 -2.55 15.95 -18.16
C LEU A 18 -3.56 15.21 -19.04
N ALA A 19 -4.63 15.88 -19.48
CA ALA A 19 -5.61 15.33 -20.42
C ALA A 19 -4.93 14.81 -21.69
N GLN A 20 -4.04 15.62 -22.28
CA GLN A 20 -3.32 15.26 -23.49
C GLN A 20 -2.43 14.03 -23.30
N ARG A 21 -1.71 13.95 -22.17
CA ARG A 21 -0.84 12.80 -21.87
C ARG A 21 -1.61 11.53 -21.58
N ALA A 22 -2.77 11.65 -20.94
CA ALA A 22 -3.65 10.53 -20.63
C ALA A 22 -4.53 10.10 -21.82
N GLY A 23 -4.65 10.94 -22.85
CA GLY A 23 -5.54 10.69 -23.99
C GLY A 23 -7.02 10.89 -23.66
N CYS A 24 -7.34 11.73 -22.68
CA CYS A 24 -8.71 11.97 -22.21
C CYS A 24 -9.34 13.21 -22.86
N GLU A 25 -10.68 13.20 -22.97
CA GLU A 25 -11.44 14.42 -23.24
C GLU A 25 -11.48 15.28 -21.95
N LEU A 26 -11.12 16.57 -22.07
CA LEU A 26 -11.17 17.52 -20.96
C LEU A 26 -12.55 18.20 -20.88
N ARG A 27 -13.16 18.21 -19.70
CA ARG A 27 -14.35 19.01 -19.38
C ARG A 27 -14.10 19.90 -18.15
N GLY A 28 -14.28 21.20 -18.31
CA GLY A 28 -14.02 22.20 -17.25
C GLY A 28 -12.85 23.12 -17.59
N ASP A 29 -12.25 23.68 -16.54
CA ASP A 29 -11.12 24.63 -16.65
C ASP A 29 -9.79 23.92 -16.93
N GLY A 30 -9.31 24.01 -18.17
CA GLY A 30 -8.06 23.39 -18.61
C GLY A 30 -6.79 24.01 -18.05
N GLU A 31 -6.84 25.27 -17.61
CA GLU A 31 -5.69 26.00 -17.05
C GLU A 31 -5.48 25.72 -15.56
N ARG A 32 -6.34 24.88 -14.98
CA ARG A 32 -6.19 24.49 -13.59
C ARG A 32 -4.84 23.83 -13.33
N MET A 33 -4.09 24.44 -12.42
CA MET A 33 -2.82 23.89 -11.94
C MET A 33 -3.06 22.66 -11.08
N VAL A 34 -2.27 21.62 -11.35
CA VAL A 34 -2.23 20.37 -10.61
C VAL A 34 -0.84 20.22 -10.02
N ALA A 35 -0.79 20.03 -8.70
CA ALA A 35 0.46 19.95 -7.93
C ALA A 35 0.43 18.83 -6.87
N GLY A 36 -0.61 18.00 -6.85
CA GLY A 36 -0.74 16.88 -5.94
C GLY A 36 -1.59 15.77 -6.54
N ALA A 37 -1.62 14.61 -5.89
CA ALA A 37 -2.51 13.52 -6.22
C ALA A 37 -2.95 12.81 -4.95
N ALA A 38 -4.25 12.59 -4.77
CA ALA A 38 -4.82 12.11 -3.51
C ALA A 38 -5.94 11.07 -3.75
N PRO A 39 -6.18 10.15 -2.80
CA PRO A 39 -7.34 9.26 -2.87
C PRO A 39 -8.64 10.06 -3.01
N VAL A 40 -9.61 9.53 -3.75
CA VAL A 40 -10.88 10.23 -4.04
C VAL A 40 -11.61 10.70 -2.78
N SER A 41 -11.47 9.97 -1.67
CA SER A 41 -12.08 10.30 -0.37
C SER A 41 -11.55 11.57 0.30
N VAL A 42 -10.39 12.09 -0.12
CA VAL A 42 -9.74 13.27 0.49
C VAL A 42 -9.18 14.27 -0.51
N ALA A 43 -9.27 13.99 -1.81
CA ALA A 43 -8.75 14.86 -2.87
C ALA A 43 -9.48 16.21 -2.90
N GLY A 44 -8.72 17.30 -3.09
CA GLY A 44 -9.30 18.64 -3.17
C GLY A 44 -8.75 19.47 -4.31
N ALA A 45 -8.88 20.78 -4.18
CA ALA A 45 -8.39 21.74 -5.17
C ALA A 45 -6.89 21.54 -5.48
N GLY A 46 -6.56 21.31 -6.75
CA GLY A 46 -5.18 21.12 -7.23
C GLY A 46 -4.65 19.69 -7.12
N ASP A 47 -5.45 18.74 -6.61
CA ASP A 47 -5.12 17.32 -6.62
C ASP A 47 -5.67 16.60 -7.86
N LEU A 48 -4.86 15.69 -8.40
CA LEU A 48 -5.27 14.66 -9.34
C LEU A 48 -5.84 13.45 -8.57
N THR A 49 -6.99 12.94 -9.02
CA THR A 49 -7.57 11.71 -8.49
C THR A 49 -8.30 10.95 -9.61
N PHE A 50 -8.84 9.77 -9.30
CA PHE A 50 -9.66 9.02 -10.25
C PHE A 50 -10.90 8.45 -9.58
N LEU A 51 -11.95 8.28 -10.38
CA LEU A 51 -13.21 7.67 -10.00
C LEU A 51 -13.65 6.71 -11.12
N ALA A 52 -13.69 5.42 -10.82
CA ALA A 52 -14.02 4.37 -11.80
C ALA A 52 -15.35 3.66 -11.52
N ASP A 53 -15.82 3.71 -10.28
CA ASP A 53 -17.11 3.17 -9.85
C ASP A 53 -17.69 4.03 -8.71
N GLU A 54 -18.95 3.81 -8.37
CA GLU A 54 -19.65 4.58 -7.33
C GLU A 54 -19.25 4.16 -5.89
N ARG A 55 -18.40 3.15 -5.70
CA ARG A 55 -18.12 2.61 -4.36
C ARG A 55 -17.24 3.57 -3.59
N GLY A 56 -17.65 3.86 -2.35
CA GLY A 56 -16.83 4.61 -1.40
C GLY A 56 -16.85 6.13 -1.61
N VAL A 57 -17.85 6.65 -2.33
CA VAL A 57 -18.04 8.08 -2.55
C VAL A 57 -19.40 8.51 -2.02
N ASP A 58 -19.52 8.58 -0.69
CA ASP A 58 -20.74 9.05 -0.02
C ASP A 58 -20.86 10.59 -0.05
N ASP A 59 -19.74 11.29 -0.24
CA ASP A 59 -19.66 12.74 -0.41
C ASP A 59 -18.65 13.04 -1.54
N VAL A 60 -19.03 13.88 -2.51
CA VAL A 60 -18.14 14.38 -3.56
C VAL A 60 -17.85 15.86 -3.41
N ALA A 61 -18.48 16.57 -2.47
CA ALA A 61 -18.43 18.02 -2.39
C ALA A 61 -17.00 18.54 -2.18
N HIS A 62 -16.15 17.79 -1.48
CA HIS A 62 -14.74 18.11 -1.27
C HIS A 62 -13.89 18.06 -2.54
N LEU A 63 -14.37 17.37 -3.60
CA LEU A 63 -13.72 17.32 -4.90
C LEU A 63 -13.81 18.65 -5.66
N ALA A 64 -14.57 19.64 -5.17
CA ALA A 64 -14.62 20.96 -5.80
C ALA A 64 -13.21 21.53 -5.96
N GLY A 65 -12.80 21.75 -7.22
CA GLY A 65 -11.44 22.19 -7.53
C GLY A 65 -10.48 21.08 -7.96
N ALA A 66 -10.79 19.80 -7.74
CA ALA A 66 -9.94 18.67 -8.12
C ALA A 66 -9.95 18.42 -9.63
N VAL A 67 -8.94 17.68 -10.10
CA VAL A 67 -8.89 17.10 -11.44
C VAL A 67 -9.16 15.61 -11.33
N VAL A 68 -10.28 15.15 -11.87
CA VAL A 68 -10.78 13.78 -11.69
C VAL A 68 -10.75 13.03 -13.01
N VAL A 69 -9.99 11.94 -13.08
CA VAL A 69 -10.05 10.99 -14.20
C VAL A 69 -11.25 10.07 -13.98
N THR A 70 -12.24 10.10 -14.87
CA THR A 70 -13.53 9.42 -14.65
C THR A 70 -14.22 9.07 -15.96
N THR A 71 -15.23 8.20 -15.91
CA THR A 71 -16.12 7.97 -17.06
C THR A 71 -17.03 9.18 -17.31
N ALA A 72 -17.60 9.26 -18.50
CA ALA A 72 -18.51 10.35 -18.89
C ALA A 72 -19.75 10.42 -17.99
N ASP A 73 -20.32 9.27 -17.62
CA ASP A 73 -21.53 9.18 -16.80
C ASP A 73 -21.28 9.63 -15.37
N LEU A 74 -20.20 9.14 -14.74
CA LEU A 74 -19.82 9.54 -13.38
C LEU A 74 -19.39 11.02 -13.33
N GLY A 75 -18.71 11.50 -14.38
CA GLY A 75 -18.30 12.89 -14.49
C GLY A 75 -19.47 13.88 -14.54
N ALA A 76 -20.66 13.46 -14.97
CA ALA A 76 -21.86 14.29 -14.97
C ALA A 76 -22.45 14.50 -13.56
N SER A 77 -22.12 13.61 -12.61
CA SER A 77 -22.59 13.64 -11.22
C SER A 77 -21.62 14.33 -10.26
N LEU A 78 -20.44 14.74 -10.73
CA LEU A 78 -19.44 15.46 -9.93
C LEU A 78 -19.87 16.90 -9.66
N PRO A 79 -19.44 17.50 -8.53
CA PRO A 79 -19.86 18.85 -8.17
C PRO A 79 -19.35 19.89 -9.17
N ALA A 80 -20.09 21.00 -9.25
CA ALA A 80 -19.68 22.13 -10.06
C ALA A 80 -18.28 22.61 -9.67
N GLY A 81 -17.45 22.90 -10.67
CA GLY A 81 -16.08 23.33 -10.46
C GLY A 81 -15.05 22.20 -10.39
N CYS A 82 -15.43 20.92 -10.46
CA CYS A 82 -14.49 19.85 -10.82
C CYS A 82 -14.01 20.00 -12.27
N VAL A 83 -12.77 19.57 -12.53
CA VAL A 83 -12.28 19.36 -13.90
C VAL A 83 -12.27 17.86 -14.16
N CYS A 84 -12.97 17.42 -15.19
CA CYS A 84 -13.09 16.00 -15.52
C CYS A 84 -12.18 15.67 -16.70
N LEU A 85 -11.36 14.64 -16.53
CA LEU A 85 -10.64 13.96 -17.60
C LEU A 85 -11.46 12.70 -17.94
N VAL A 86 -12.26 12.80 -19.00
CA VAL A 86 -13.21 11.76 -19.41
C VAL A 86 -12.46 10.63 -20.10
N SER A 87 -12.62 9.43 -19.56
CA SER A 87 -11.86 8.22 -19.90
C SER A 87 -12.75 6.98 -19.92
N ASP A 88 -12.56 6.13 -20.92
CA ASP A 88 -13.13 4.77 -20.98
C ASP A 88 -12.35 3.76 -20.12
N SER A 89 -11.20 4.15 -19.58
CA SER A 89 -10.34 3.34 -18.73
C SER A 89 -9.72 4.19 -17.62
N PRO A 90 -10.52 4.70 -16.66
CA PRO A 90 -10.08 5.76 -15.75
C PRO A 90 -8.80 5.46 -14.98
N ARG A 91 -8.62 4.20 -14.55
CA ARG A 91 -7.45 3.78 -13.78
C ARG A 91 -6.16 3.76 -14.62
N ARG A 92 -6.24 3.38 -15.89
CA ARG A 92 -5.11 3.41 -16.83
C ARG A 92 -4.72 4.85 -17.14
N ASP A 93 -5.71 5.68 -17.44
CA ASP A 93 -5.46 7.06 -17.85
C ASP A 93 -5.00 7.92 -16.66
N PHE A 94 -5.48 7.59 -15.45
CA PHE A 94 -4.91 8.08 -14.21
C PHE A 94 -3.44 7.70 -14.03
N ALA A 95 -3.05 6.45 -14.33
CA ALA A 95 -1.64 6.05 -14.27
C ALA A 95 -0.77 6.92 -15.18
N MET A 96 -1.24 7.21 -16.40
CA MET A 96 -0.54 8.04 -17.38
C MET A 96 -0.43 9.50 -16.92
N ALA A 97 -1.51 10.07 -16.38
CA ALA A 97 -1.51 11.42 -15.82
C ALA A 97 -0.61 11.53 -14.58
N LEU A 98 -0.68 10.55 -13.69
CA LEU A 98 0.13 10.52 -12.46
C LEU A 98 1.63 10.40 -12.76
N ALA A 99 2.00 9.55 -13.72
CA ALA A 99 3.40 9.40 -14.16
C ALA A 99 3.97 10.69 -14.78
N ALA A 100 3.11 11.55 -15.33
CA ALA A 100 3.50 12.85 -15.85
C ALA A 100 3.64 13.92 -14.76
N LEU A 101 2.84 13.80 -13.70
CA LEU A 101 2.79 14.75 -12.60
C LEU A 101 3.91 14.53 -11.59
N ALA A 102 4.30 13.28 -11.33
CA ALA A 102 5.20 12.94 -10.25
C ALA A 102 6.26 11.93 -10.67
N ALA A 103 7.50 12.22 -10.29
CA ALA A 103 8.65 11.36 -10.49
C ALA A 103 9.39 11.13 -9.17
N ASP A 104 9.95 9.94 -8.99
CA ASP A 104 10.81 9.62 -7.86
C ASP A 104 12.00 10.59 -7.87
N ARG A 105 12.27 11.23 -6.73
CA ARG A 105 13.33 12.22 -6.65
C ARG A 105 14.67 11.48 -6.65
N GLN A 106 15.55 11.88 -7.55
CA GLN A 106 16.92 11.36 -7.54
C GLN A 106 17.68 12.02 -6.37
N GLY A 107 17.93 11.25 -5.30
CA GLY A 107 18.77 11.67 -4.19
C GLY A 107 20.27 11.55 -4.52
N THR A 108 21.12 12.25 -3.76
CA THR A 108 22.55 11.94 -3.74
C THR A 108 22.84 10.93 -2.64
N TRP A 109 23.77 10.00 -2.91
CA TRP A 109 24.21 9.03 -1.93
C TRP A 109 25.47 9.55 -1.27
N ARG A 110 25.46 9.63 0.06
CA ARG A 110 26.66 9.98 0.82
C ARG A 110 27.28 8.70 1.35
N HIS A 111 28.50 8.40 0.89
CA HIS A 111 29.39 7.45 1.58
C HIS A 111 29.97 8.13 2.83
N GLN A 112 29.09 8.54 3.74
CA GLN A 112 29.33 9.28 4.99
C GLN A 112 30.07 10.64 4.88
N PRO A 113 29.82 11.52 5.87
CA PRO A 113 30.77 11.64 6.96
C PRO A 113 30.14 11.24 8.30
N VAL A 114 30.87 10.42 9.06
CA VAL A 114 30.62 10.17 10.49
C VAL A 114 30.50 11.53 11.21
N GLY A 115 29.40 11.82 11.91
CA GLY A 115 29.40 12.94 12.87
C GLY A 115 28.09 13.62 13.27
N GLU A 116 26.97 13.47 12.54
CA GLU A 116 25.80 14.35 12.78
C GLU A 116 24.57 13.70 13.44
N TRP A 117 24.61 12.40 13.77
CA TRP A 117 23.56 11.76 14.57
C TRP A 117 24.08 11.45 15.98
N GLN A 118 23.99 12.44 16.86
CA GLN A 118 24.37 12.27 18.25
C GLN A 118 23.52 11.16 18.90
N GLY A 119 24.20 10.20 19.53
CA GLY A 119 23.53 9.08 20.20
C GLY A 119 22.95 8.01 19.27
N VAL A 120 23.35 7.97 17.99
CA VAL A 120 22.97 6.91 17.04
C VAL A 120 24.17 6.05 16.69
N GLU A 121 24.01 4.73 16.72
CA GLU A 121 25.03 3.78 16.29
C GLU A 121 24.83 3.43 14.81
N ILE A 122 25.86 3.62 14.00
CA ILE A 122 25.84 3.30 12.57
C ILE A 122 26.88 2.21 12.29
N GLY A 123 26.40 1.07 11.81
CA GLY A 123 27.22 -0.07 11.42
C GLY A 123 28.04 0.16 10.15
N PRO A 124 29.01 -0.72 9.86
CA PRO A 124 29.85 -0.60 8.68
C PRO A 124 29.04 -0.75 7.38
N ALA A 125 29.50 -0.07 6.33
CA ALA A 125 28.92 -0.12 4.97
C ALA A 125 27.45 0.30 4.87
N VAL A 126 26.92 1.02 5.85
CA VAL A 126 25.60 1.65 5.78
C VAL A 126 25.61 2.78 4.75
N VAL A 127 24.55 2.86 3.94
CA VAL A 127 24.34 3.91 2.94
C VAL A 127 23.14 4.74 3.35
N ILE A 128 23.31 6.06 3.47
CA ILE A 128 22.25 6.99 3.90
C ILE A 128 22.12 8.11 2.85
N GLY A 129 20.89 8.33 2.39
CA GLY A 129 20.53 9.41 1.46
C GLY A 129 20.40 10.77 2.15
N ASP A 130 20.17 11.82 1.36
CA ASP A 130 19.96 13.17 1.86
C ASP A 130 18.70 13.30 2.75
N ASP A 131 18.68 14.29 3.64
CA ASP A 131 17.49 14.64 4.44
C ASP A 131 16.92 13.50 5.32
N VAL A 132 17.73 12.47 5.63
CA VAL A 132 17.36 11.38 6.54
C VAL A 132 17.43 11.83 7.99
N VAL A 133 16.39 11.52 8.75
CA VAL A 133 16.31 11.80 10.19
C VAL A 133 16.36 10.49 10.97
N ILE A 134 17.25 10.42 11.97
CA ILE A 134 17.38 9.25 12.85
C ILE A 134 17.37 9.73 14.31
N GLY A 135 16.43 9.23 15.10
CA GLY A 135 16.28 9.57 16.50
C GLY A 135 17.34 8.94 17.41
N GLU A 136 17.61 9.61 18.52
CA GLU A 136 18.58 9.18 19.55
C GLU A 136 18.33 7.75 20.05
N GLY A 137 19.42 7.03 20.32
CA GLY A 137 19.42 5.67 20.81
C GLY A 137 19.16 4.61 19.74
N SER A 138 18.96 5.01 18.49
CA SER A 138 18.74 4.09 17.38
C SER A 138 20.05 3.46 16.90
N VAL A 139 19.95 2.22 16.40
CA VAL A 139 21.06 1.43 15.89
C VAL A 139 20.75 1.00 14.47
N ILE A 140 21.64 1.33 13.54
CA ILE A 140 21.55 0.96 12.12
C ILE A 140 22.61 -0.10 11.81
N GLY A 141 22.16 -1.31 11.49
CA GLY A 141 23.00 -2.48 11.24
C GLY A 141 23.78 -2.39 9.95
N ALA A 142 24.85 -3.19 9.86
CA ALA A 142 25.78 -3.20 8.73
C ALA A 142 25.07 -3.38 7.38
N GLY A 143 25.51 -2.65 6.36
CA GLY A 143 24.99 -2.78 4.98
C GLY A 143 23.54 -2.32 4.78
N ALA A 144 22.89 -1.75 5.80
CA ALA A 144 21.55 -1.19 5.63
C ALA A 144 21.58 0.01 4.66
N VAL A 145 20.50 0.18 3.90
CA VAL A 145 20.34 1.27 2.94
C VAL A 145 19.11 2.10 3.34
N ILE A 146 19.34 3.36 3.68
CA ILE A 146 18.30 4.31 4.08
C ILE A 146 18.20 5.37 2.99
N HIS A 147 17.11 5.35 2.21
CA HIS A 147 16.89 6.32 1.14
C HIS A 147 16.63 7.72 1.70
N HIS A 148 16.78 8.73 0.84
CA HIS A 148 16.55 10.13 1.19
C HIS A 148 15.17 10.37 1.80
N GLY A 149 15.09 11.32 2.73
CA GLY A 149 13.82 11.75 3.34
C GLY A 149 13.17 10.77 4.31
N VAL A 150 13.72 9.55 4.48
CA VAL A 150 13.23 8.58 5.47
C VAL A 150 13.40 9.14 6.89
N THR A 151 12.36 8.96 7.71
CA THR A 151 12.40 9.29 9.13
C THR A 151 12.40 8.02 9.96
N ILE A 152 13.35 7.92 10.90
CA ILE A 152 13.43 6.87 11.90
C ILE A 152 13.37 7.51 13.28
N GLY A 153 12.44 7.05 14.12
CA GLY A 153 12.28 7.48 15.50
C GLY A 153 13.45 7.11 16.41
N ARG A 154 13.22 7.20 17.72
CA ARG A 154 14.19 6.96 18.78
C ARG A 154 14.24 5.48 19.16
N ARG A 155 15.41 5.02 19.61
CA ARG A 155 15.61 3.66 20.14
C ARG A 155 15.18 2.55 19.17
N CYS A 156 15.25 2.83 17.87
CA CYS A 156 14.95 1.86 16.83
C CYS A 156 16.13 0.94 16.56
N ARG A 157 15.87 -0.27 16.11
CA ARG A 157 16.90 -1.22 15.67
C ARG A 157 16.61 -1.64 14.24
N ILE A 158 17.45 -1.18 13.32
CA ILE A 158 17.42 -1.60 11.92
C ILE A 158 18.51 -2.64 11.74
N ASP A 159 18.13 -3.89 11.46
CA ASP A 159 19.07 -4.99 11.33
C ASP A 159 19.84 -4.96 9.99
N PRO A 160 20.94 -5.73 9.89
CA PRO A 160 21.81 -5.69 8.72
C PRO A 160 21.08 -5.91 7.38
N ASN A 161 21.54 -5.19 6.35
CA ASN A 161 21.04 -5.26 4.98
C ASN A 161 19.54 -4.95 4.81
N ALA A 162 18.87 -4.34 5.79
CA ALA A 162 17.52 -3.82 5.59
C ALA A 162 17.56 -2.59 4.66
N VAL A 163 16.52 -2.43 3.84
CA VAL A 163 16.35 -1.31 2.90
C VAL A 163 15.09 -0.54 3.27
N LEU A 164 15.25 0.74 3.60
CA LEU A 164 14.13 1.63 3.95
C LEU A 164 14.03 2.76 2.92
N SER A 165 12.83 2.97 2.43
CA SER A 165 12.49 4.00 1.46
C SER A 165 11.07 4.50 1.69
N HIS A 166 10.78 5.76 1.34
CA HIS A 166 9.41 6.28 1.32
C HIS A 166 8.63 6.05 2.63
N CYS A 167 9.31 6.09 3.78
CA CYS A 167 8.71 5.68 5.04
C CYS A 167 9.01 6.59 6.22
N ASP A 168 8.07 6.58 7.15
CA ASP A 168 8.19 7.16 8.48
C ASP A 168 8.03 6.05 9.52
N VAL A 169 9.07 5.90 10.35
CA VAL A 169 9.16 4.88 11.39
C VAL A 169 9.10 5.55 12.76
N GLY A 170 8.17 5.11 13.60
CA GLY A 170 8.00 5.58 14.98
C GLY A 170 9.14 5.17 15.92
N ASP A 171 8.89 5.29 17.23
CA ASP A 171 9.86 5.00 18.28
C ASP A 171 9.87 3.50 18.66
N ASP A 172 11.00 3.01 19.17
CA ASP A 172 11.15 1.64 19.69
C ASP A 172 10.83 0.53 18.65
N VAL A 173 10.98 0.84 17.35
CA VAL A 173 10.70 -0.10 16.26
C VAL A 173 11.91 -0.99 15.98
N VAL A 174 11.65 -2.27 15.69
CA VAL A 174 12.67 -3.20 15.20
C VAL A 174 12.32 -3.65 13.79
N ILE A 175 13.27 -3.52 12.86
CA ILE A 175 13.17 -4.00 11.49
C ILE A 175 14.27 -5.03 11.27
N GLY A 176 13.87 -6.27 10.99
CA GLY A 176 14.77 -7.41 10.84
C GLY A 176 15.58 -7.39 9.55
N ALA A 177 16.61 -8.23 9.53
CA ALA A 177 17.61 -8.25 8.47
C ALA A 177 16.99 -8.53 7.09
N GLY A 178 17.48 -7.84 6.07
CA GLY A 178 17.06 -8.03 4.67
C GLY A 178 15.61 -7.62 4.36
N SER A 179 14.89 -7.00 5.30
CA SER A 179 13.54 -6.49 5.05
C SER A 179 13.59 -5.24 4.16
N VAL A 180 12.60 -5.11 3.28
CA VAL A 180 12.46 -3.99 2.33
C VAL A 180 11.17 -3.24 2.63
N ILE A 181 11.29 -1.97 3.02
CA ILE A 181 10.18 -1.11 3.43
C ILE A 181 10.05 0.07 2.46
N GLY A 182 8.83 0.28 1.97
CA GLY A 182 8.44 1.35 1.06
C GLY A 182 8.98 1.21 -0.36
N GLY A 183 9.20 -0.03 -0.80
CA GLY A 183 9.32 -0.34 -2.22
C GLY A 183 8.02 -0.02 -2.97
N ALA A 184 8.10 0.19 -4.28
CA ALA A 184 6.90 0.40 -5.10
C ALA A 184 6.04 -0.88 -5.14
N GLY A 185 4.73 -0.73 -4.96
CA GLY A 185 3.79 -1.84 -5.02
C GLY A 185 3.59 -2.40 -6.43
N PHE A 186 2.99 -3.59 -6.48
CA PHE A 186 2.66 -4.27 -7.73
C PHE A 186 1.36 -3.76 -8.36
N GLY A 187 1.39 -2.54 -8.89
CA GLY A 187 0.24 -1.95 -9.60
C GLY A 187 0.46 -1.85 -11.11
N PHE A 188 -0.56 -2.28 -11.84
CA PHE A 188 -0.62 -2.24 -13.29
C PHE A 188 -2.08 -2.26 -13.75
N GLU A 189 -2.29 -1.87 -15.00
CA GLU A 189 -3.53 -2.06 -15.74
C GLU A 189 -3.29 -2.96 -16.94
N ILE A 190 -4.18 -3.93 -17.17
CA ILE A 190 -4.08 -4.80 -18.34
C ILE A 190 -4.74 -4.09 -19.53
N THR A 191 -3.96 -3.87 -20.58
CA THR A 191 -4.44 -3.30 -21.85
C THR A 191 -4.25 -4.31 -22.98
N PRO A 192 -4.89 -4.13 -24.16
CA PRO A 192 -4.67 -4.99 -25.32
C PRO A 192 -3.19 -5.10 -25.76
N ASP A 193 -2.41 -4.04 -25.53
CA ASP A 193 -0.98 -3.98 -25.89
C ASP A 193 -0.05 -4.51 -24.77
N GLY A 194 -0.62 -4.91 -23.64
CA GLY A 194 0.10 -5.44 -22.47
C GLY A 194 -0.14 -4.65 -21.18
N PRO A 195 0.49 -5.05 -20.06
CA PRO A 195 0.37 -4.36 -18.79
C PRO A 195 1.03 -2.97 -18.81
N VAL A 196 0.32 -1.95 -18.35
CA VAL A 196 0.83 -0.59 -18.12
C VAL A 196 1.06 -0.40 -16.63
N HIS A 197 2.24 0.07 -16.23
CA HIS A 197 2.59 0.28 -14.83
C HIS A 197 1.77 1.42 -14.20
N LEU A 198 1.28 1.20 -12.96
CA LEU A 198 0.65 2.23 -12.14
C LEU A 198 1.66 2.77 -11.12
N PRO A 199 2.06 4.06 -11.22
CA PRO A 199 2.98 4.66 -10.27
C PRO A 199 2.44 4.61 -8.84
N HIS A 200 3.32 4.31 -7.89
CA HIS A 200 3.04 4.41 -6.46
C HIS A 200 3.75 5.64 -5.91
N VAL A 201 2.97 6.66 -5.56
CA VAL A 201 3.48 7.95 -5.03
C VAL A 201 3.14 8.15 -3.54
N GLY A 202 2.63 7.10 -2.90
CA GLY A 202 2.38 7.05 -1.47
C GLY A 202 3.64 6.72 -0.66
N THR A 203 3.41 6.44 0.62
CA THR A 203 4.47 6.16 1.62
C THR A 203 4.14 4.90 2.44
N VAL A 204 4.99 4.60 3.42
CA VAL A 204 4.72 3.64 4.50
C VAL A 204 4.81 4.36 5.83
N THR A 205 3.86 4.13 6.74
CA THR A 205 3.96 4.60 8.13
C THR A 205 4.00 3.41 9.08
N ILE A 206 4.91 3.45 10.05
CA ILE A 206 5.08 2.38 11.05
C ILE A 206 4.98 2.97 12.45
N GLY A 207 4.00 2.51 13.22
CA GLY A 207 3.77 2.96 14.59
C GLY A 207 4.77 2.40 15.60
N ASP A 208 4.83 3.06 16.75
CA ASP A 208 5.77 2.77 17.84
C ASP A 208 5.73 1.32 18.32
N SER A 209 6.88 0.83 18.78
CA SER A 209 7.06 -0.50 19.39
C SER A 209 6.66 -1.67 18.48
N THR A 210 6.55 -1.44 17.17
CA THR A 210 6.30 -2.47 16.17
C THR A 210 7.56 -3.26 15.88
N ARG A 211 7.41 -4.58 15.69
CA ARG A 211 8.51 -5.49 15.40
C ARG A 211 8.25 -6.19 14.08
N ILE A 212 9.15 -5.97 13.13
CA ILE A 212 9.18 -6.61 11.82
C ILE A 212 10.38 -7.54 11.81
N ALA A 213 10.14 -8.83 11.57
CA ALA A 213 11.21 -9.81 11.52
C ALA A 213 11.96 -9.76 10.17
N ALA A 214 12.68 -10.82 9.83
CA ALA A 214 13.61 -10.82 8.70
C ALA A 214 12.92 -11.09 7.35
N GLY A 215 13.44 -10.45 6.30
CA GLY A 215 13.03 -10.69 4.92
C GLY A 215 11.58 -10.32 4.59
N CYS A 216 10.97 -9.41 5.35
CA CYS A 216 9.63 -8.90 5.06
C CYS A 216 9.67 -7.87 3.92
N THR A 217 8.57 -7.76 3.17
CA THR A 217 8.39 -6.71 2.16
C THR A 217 7.11 -5.94 2.43
N ILE A 218 7.23 -4.61 2.52
CA ILE A 218 6.10 -3.72 2.81
C ILE A 218 6.10 -2.62 1.75
N ASP A 219 5.12 -2.68 0.86
CA ASP A 219 5.04 -1.78 -0.29
C ASP A 219 4.44 -0.44 0.13
N ARG A 220 4.93 0.66 -0.47
CA ARG A 220 4.32 1.99 -0.32
C ARG A 220 2.98 2.05 -1.02
N GLY A 221 2.08 2.90 -0.52
CA GLY A 221 0.75 3.08 -1.11
C GLY A 221 0.80 3.63 -2.56
N THR A 222 -0.25 3.36 -3.34
CA THR A 222 -0.44 4.01 -4.64
C THR A 222 -0.63 5.51 -4.45
N LEU A 223 -1.61 5.86 -3.61
CA LEU A 223 -1.85 7.20 -3.05
C LEU A 223 -2.00 7.06 -1.53
N GLY A 224 -1.43 7.98 -0.76
CA GLY A 224 -1.43 7.87 0.71
C GLY A 224 -0.59 6.69 1.23
N PRO A 225 -0.61 6.43 2.55
CA PRO A 225 0.29 5.44 3.14
C PRO A 225 -0.28 4.01 3.12
N THR A 226 0.61 3.03 3.01
CA THR A 226 0.44 1.74 3.68
C THR A 226 0.73 1.97 5.16
N ALA A 227 -0.22 1.69 6.06
CA ALA A 227 -0.10 2.06 7.47
C ALA A 227 -0.03 0.84 8.38
N ILE A 228 0.95 0.84 9.28
CA ILE A 228 1.15 -0.17 10.30
C ILE A 228 1.01 0.49 11.66
N GLY A 229 0.07 0.00 12.45
CA GLY A 229 -0.20 0.49 13.80
C GLY A 229 0.95 0.25 14.78
N ARG A 230 0.67 0.52 16.05
CA ARG A 230 1.61 0.37 17.15
C ARG A 230 1.61 -1.05 17.68
N LYS A 231 2.77 -1.50 18.17
CA LYS A 231 2.94 -2.81 18.81
C LYS A 231 2.52 -3.98 17.91
N VAL A 232 2.61 -3.81 16.60
CA VAL A 232 2.33 -4.87 15.63
C VAL A 232 3.51 -5.85 15.65
N MET A 233 3.22 -7.14 15.56
CA MET A 233 4.22 -8.20 15.49
C MET A 233 4.14 -8.87 14.12
N ILE A 234 5.18 -8.69 13.30
CA ILE A 234 5.27 -9.22 11.95
C ILE A 234 6.45 -10.20 11.91
N ASP A 235 6.16 -11.47 11.67
CA ASP A 235 7.15 -12.53 11.60
C ASP A 235 7.79 -12.63 10.19
N ASN A 236 8.72 -13.56 10.01
CA ASN A 236 9.60 -13.60 8.86
C ASN A 236 8.84 -13.79 7.55
N LEU A 237 9.37 -13.20 6.47
CA LEU A 237 8.88 -13.39 5.10
C LEU A 237 7.41 -12.99 4.89
N VAL A 238 6.87 -12.11 5.73
CA VAL A 238 5.55 -11.51 5.51
C VAL A 238 5.61 -10.50 4.36
N HIS A 239 4.61 -10.56 3.49
CA HIS A 239 4.41 -9.58 2.42
C HIS A 239 3.16 -8.74 2.70
N ILE A 240 3.32 -7.41 2.69
CA ILE A 240 2.25 -6.43 2.82
C ILE A 240 2.26 -5.57 1.57
N ALA A 241 1.24 -5.73 0.74
CA ALA A 241 1.08 -4.94 -0.47
C ALA A 241 0.65 -3.49 -0.18
N HIS A 242 0.62 -2.69 -1.24
CA HIS A 242 0.31 -1.27 -1.19
C HIS A 242 -1.06 -0.98 -0.53
N ASN A 243 -1.13 0.13 0.21
CA ASN A 243 -2.33 0.66 0.87
C ASN A 243 -2.97 -0.22 1.95
N CYS A 244 -2.34 -1.34 2.35
CA CYS A 244 -2.83 -2.10 3.50
C CYS A 244 -2.88 -1.23 4.76
N GLN A 245 -3.90 -1.46 5.60
CA GLN A 245 -4.07 -0.81 6.90
C GLN A 245 -4.01 -1.89 8.00
N ILE A 246 -3.04 -1.81 8.89
CA ILE A 246 -2.86 -2.78 9.97
C ILE A 246 -3.05 -2.09 11.31
N GLY A 247 -4.06 -2.51 12.07
CA GLY A 247 -4.43 -1.97 13.37
C GLY A 247 -3.42 -2.31 14.47
N ASP A 248 -3.58 -1.63 15.60
CA ASP A 248 -2.68 -1.75 16.75
C ASP A 248 -2.70 -3.19 17.30
N ARG A 249 -1.53 -3.69 17.72
CA ARG A 249 -1.34 -5.02 18.35
C ARG A 249 -1.71 -6.21 17.47
N ALA A 250 -1.89 -6.02 16.16
CA ALA A 250 -2.08 -7.14 15.24
C ALA A 250 -0.83 -8.04 15.21
N VAL A 251 -1.05 -9.34 14.98
CA VAL A 251 0.02 -10.35 14.91
C VAL A 251 -0.06 -11.10 13.60
N LEU A 252 1.00 -11.02 12.80
CA LEU A 252 1.11 -11.66 11.49
C LEU A 252 2.26 -12.66 11.57
N ALA A 253 1.93 -13.95 11.57
CA ALA A 253 2.91 -15.03 11.60
C ALA A 253 3.62 -15.21 10.25
N ALA A 254 4.66 -16.06 10.22
CA ALA A 254 5.54 -16.16 9.07
C ALA A 254 4.78 -16.43 7.75
N GLN A 255 5.25 -15.79 6.69
CA GLN A 255 4.71 -15.95 5.33
C GLN A 255 3.24 -15.57 5.14
N VAL A 256 2.65 -14.80 6.06
CA VAL A 256 1.38 -14.14 5.79
C VAL A 256 1.53 -13.20 4.58
N GLY A 257 0.54 -13.23 3.67
CA GLY A 257 0.50 -12.37 2.49
C GLY A 257 -0.78 -11.54 2.46
N LEU A 258 -0.64 -10.21 2.40
CA LEU A 258 -1.75 -9.28 2.27
C LEU A 258 -1.74 -8.67 0.86
N ALA A 259 -2.86 -8.80 0.14
CA ALA A 259 -3.03 -8.11 -1.14
C ALA A 259 -3.43 -6.63 -0.93
N GLY A 260 -3.26 -5.83 -1.98
CA GLY A 260 -3.36 -4.37 -1.89
C GLY A 260 -4.68 -3.88 -1.30
N GLY A 261 -4.60 -2.94 -0.37
CA GLY A 261 -5.75 -2.35 0.32
C GLY A 261 -6.45 -3.27 1.33
N ALA A 262 -5.89 -4.42 1.70
CA ALA A 262 -6.44 -5.23 2.79
C ALA A 262 -6.37 -4.49 4.14
N GLU A 263 -7.40 -4.65 4.97
CA GLU A 263 -7.50 -4.02 6.28
C GLU A 263 -7.48 -5.08 7.38
N ILE A 264 -6.58 -4.95 8.34
CA ILE A 264 -6.41 -5.87 9.47
C ILE A 264 -6.73 -5.09 10.74
N GLY A 265 -7.78 -5.49 11.45
CA GLY A 265 -8.24 -4.80 12.65
C GLY A 265 -7.31 -4.97 13.85
N ASP A 266 -7.50 -4.09 14.83
CA ASP A 266 -6.79 -4.10 16.10
C ASP A 266 -6.75 -5.50 16.75
N GLY A 267 -5.55 -5.95 17.15
CA GLY A 267 -5.37 -7.23 17.84
C GLY A 267 -5.78 -8.46 17.04
N ALA A 268 -6.04 -8.35 15.73
CA ALA A 268 -6.28 -9.51 14.88
C ALA A 268 -5.00 -10.36 14.76
N MET A 269 -5.19 -11.67 14.58
CA MET A 269 -4.10 -12.63 14.50
C MET A 269 -4.21 -13.44 13.22
N LEU A 270 -3.18 -13.38 12.38
CA LEU A 270 -3.07 -14.16 11.15
C LEU A 270 -1.96 -15.19 11.35
N ALA A 271 -2.32 -16.47 11.39
CA ALA A 271 -1.39 -17.56 11.52
C ALA A 271 -0.64 -17.86 10.22
N GLY A 272 0.42 -18.66 10.32
CA GLY A 272 1.42 -18.80 9.26
C GLY A 272 0.82 -19.15 7.90
N GLN A 273 1.34 -18.52 6.84
CA GLN A 273 0.89 -18.69 5.47
C GLN A 273 -0.60 -18.34 5.21
N ALA A 274 -1.27 -17.62 6.09
CA ALA A 274 -2.59 -17.07 5.78
C ALA A 274 -2.48 -15.99 4.69
N GLY A 275 -3.48 -15.93 3.81
CA GLY A 275 -3.57 -14.94 2.74
C GLY A 275 -4.86 -14.13 2.83
N VAL A 276 -4.78 -12.82 2.59
CA VAL A 276 -5.95 -11.92 2.55
C VAL A 276 -6.06 -11.26 1.18
N SER A 277 -7.23 -11.36 0.56
CA SER A 277 -7.53 -10.75 -0.74
C SER A 277 -7.56 -9.23 -0.69
N SER A 278 -7.44 -8.60 -1.87
CA SER A 278 -7.45 -7.14 -2.02
C SER A 278 -8.76 -6.55 -1.50
N GLN A 279 -8.66 -5.43 -0.77
CA GLN A 279 -9.79 -4.69 -0.21
C GLN A 279 -10.68 -5.52 0.72
N VAL A 280 -10.16 -6.59 1.31
CA VAL A 280 -10.87 -7.40 2.31
C VAL A 280 -10.50 -6.94 3.71
N THR A 281 -11.51 -6.84 4.57
CA THR A 281 -11.38 -6.45 5.97
C THR A 281 -11.38 -7.68 6.88
N VAL A 282 -10.35 -7.82 7.72
CA VAL A 282 -10.29 -8.75 8.84
C VAL A 282 -10.57 -7.97 10.12
N GLY A 283 -11.72 -8.20 10.73
CA GLY A 283 -12.21 -7.44 11.88
C GLY A 283 -11.30 -7.50 13.11
N ARG A 284 -11.56 -6.60 14.06
CA ARG A 284 -10.78 -6.47 15.29
C ARG A 284 -10.82 -7.76 16.11
N GLY A 285 -9.65 -8.22 16.54
CA GLY A 285 -9.48 -9.44 17.32
C GLY A 285 -9.90 -10.73 16.60
N ALA A 286 -10.13 -10.68 15.28
CA ALA A 286 -10.39 -11.87 14.49
C ALA A 286 -9.13 -12.74 14.42
N ILE A 287 -9.34 -14.05 14.22
CA ILE A 287 -8.26 -15.03 14.10
C ILE A 287 -8.38 -15.72 12.75
N VAL A 288 -7.35 -15.61 11.93
CA VAL A 288 -7.23 -16.35 10.67
C VAL A 288 -6.24 -17.48 10.89
N MET A 289 -6.72 -18.73 10.85
CA MET A 289 -5.89 -19.90 11.07
C MET A 289 -4.91 -20.13 9.91
N GLY A 290 -3.85 -20.91 10.16
CA GLY A 290 -2.75 -21.07 9.20
C GLY A 290 -3.21 -21.62 7.86
N GLN A 291 -2.57 -21.17 6.78
CA GLN A 291 -2.89 -21.52 5.39
C GLN A 291 -4.32 -21.18 4.93
N SER A 292 -5.07 -20.38 5.70
CA SER A 292 -6.41 -19.94 5.29
C SER A 292 -6.32 -18.82 4.25
N GLY A 293 -7.14 -18.90 3.20
CA GLY A 293 -7.35 -17.82 2.25
C GLY A 293 -8.63 -17.05 2.58
N VAL A 294 -8.51 -15.76 2.90
CA VAL A 294 -9.62 -14.87 3.26
C VAL A 294 -10.02 -14.05 2.04
N THR A 295 -11.15 -14.40 1.44
CA THR A 295 -11.66 -13.79 0.19
C THR A 295 -12.84 -12.84 0.40
N LYS A 296 -13.34 -12.75 1.63
CA LYS A 296 -14.46 -11.90 2.04
C LYS A 296 -14.21 -11.38 3.46
N ASP A 297 -14.90 -10.30 3.81
CA ASP A 297 -14.75 -9.69 5.12
C ASP A 297 -15.02 -10.68 6.26
N VAL A 298 -14.20 -10.57 7.30
CA VAL A 298 -14.31 -11.36 8.53
C VAL A 298 -14.74 -10.40 9.63
N ALA A 299 -15.82 -10.73 10.33
CA ALA A 299 -16.32 -9.89 11.42
C ALA A 299 -15.37 -9.90 12.63
N ASP A 300 -15.51 -8.88 13.48
CA ASP A 300 -14.83 -8.76 14.77
C ASP A 300 -14.86 -10.07 15.58
N LYS A 301 -13.71 -10.46 16.12
CA LYS A 301 -13.55 -11.59 17.05
C LYS A 301 -13.99 -12.95 16.48
N VAL A 302 -14.16 -13.06 15.17
CA VAL A 302 -14.46 -14.34 14.51
C VAL A 302 -13.16 -15.08 14.24
N THR A 303 -13.16 -16.38 14.50
CA THR A 303 -12.11 -17.29 14.05
C THR A 303 -12.53 -17.93 12.73
N VAL A 304 -11.71 -17.77 11.69
CA VAL A 304 -11.89 -18.42 10.39
C VAL A 304 -10.76 -19.41 10.13
N VAL A 305 -11.10 -20.48 9.42
CA VAL A 305 -10.15 -21.52 9.03
C VAL A 305 -10.51 -22.08 7.66
N GLY A 306 -9.50 -22.26 6.82
CA GLY A 306 -9.51 -23.15 5.68
C GLY A 306 -8.16 -23.86 5.67
N PHE A 307 -8.14 -25.18 5.43
CA PHE A 307 -7.07 -26.12 5.81
C PHE A 307 -7.26 -26.65 7.25
N PRO A 308 -7.33 -27.98 7.43
CA PRO A 308 -6.11 -28.66 7.88
C PRO A 308 -5.67 -29.80 6.96
N ALA A 309 -4.42 -30.25 7.13
CA ALA A 309 -3.99 -31.55 6.67
C ALA A 309 -4.77 -32.64 7.43
N THR A 310 -5.42 -33.52 6.69
CA THR A 310 -6.07 -34.73 7.19
C THR A 310 -5.42 -35.96 6.55
N GLU A 311 -5.79 -37.17 6.99
CA GLU A 311 -5.26 -38.39 6.38
C GLU A 311 -5.64 -38.45 4.88
N ALA A 312 -4.69 -38.81 4.02
CA ALA A 312 -4.82 -38.62 2.58
C ALA A 312 -6.02 -39.40 1.98
N ARG A 313 -6.27 -40.63 2.44
CA ARG A 313 -7.41 -41.43 1.95
C ARG A 313 -8.74 -40.86 2.43
N GLU A 314 -8.81 -40.34 3.65
CA GLU A 314 -9.98 -39.65 4.17
C GLU A 314 -10.29 -38.39 3.34
N ALA A 315 -9.31 -37.52 3.13
CA ALA A 315 -9.46 -36.30 2.34
C ALA A 315 -9.95 -36.58 0.90
N TRP A 316 -9.40 -37.62 0.25
CA TRP A 316 -9.83 -37.99 -1.11
C TRP A 316 -11.25 -38.55 -1.14
N ARG A 317 -11.65 -39.32 -0.12
CA ARG A 317 -13.02 -39.82 -0.01
C ARG A 317 -14.02 -38.69 0.19
N GLU A 318 -13.73 -37.73 1.07
CA GLU A 318 -14.56 -36.54 1.28
C GLU A 318 -14.72 -35.73 -0.01
N ARG A 319 -13.61 -35.46 -0.72
CA ARG A 319 -13.64 -34.75 -2.01
C ARG A 319 -14.45 -35.50 -3.06
N ALA A 320 -14.32 -36.82 -3.14
CA ALA A 320 -15.10 -37.64 -4.07
C ALA A 320 -16.61 -37.62 -3.73
N ALA A 321 -16.96 -37.68 -2.45
CA ALA A 321 -18.33 -37.56 -1.98
C ALA A 321 -18.94 -36.19 -2.34
N LEU A 322 -18.20 -35.11 -2.11
CA LEU A 322 -18.62 -33.76 -2.46
C LEU A 322 -18.88 -33.61 -3.97
N ARG A 323 -17.97 -34.11 -4.82
CA ARG A 323 -18.16 -34.12 -6.28
C ARG A 323 -19.44 -34.85 -6.71
N ARG A 324 -19.73 -35.99 -6.09
CA ARG A 324 -20.97 -36.76 -6.37
C ARG A 324 -22.22 -36.00 -5.93
N LEU A 325 -22.19 -35.31 -4.78
CA LEU A 325 -23.30 -34.49 -4.31
C LEU A 325 -23.60 -33.34 -5.27
N ILE A 326 -22.57 -32.64 -5.75
CA ILE A 326 -22.71 -31.54 -6.73
C ILE A 326 -23.33 -32.07 -8.03
N ALA A 327 -22.83 -33.20 -8.56
CA ALA A 327 -23.36 -33.82 -9.77
C ALA A 327 -24.86 -34.20 -9.63
N LYS A 328 -25.26 -34.80 -8.51
CA LYS A 328 -26.66 -35.15 -8.24
C LYS A 328 -27.56 -33.93 -8.06
N SER A 329 -27.05 -32.84 -7.48
CA SER A 329 -27.81 -31.59 -7.31
C SER A 329 -28.09 -30.89 -8.64
N SER A 330 -27.19 -31.06 -9.62
CA SER A 330 -27.33 -30.51 -10.98
C SER A 330 -28.37 -31.28 -11.78
N GLN A 331 -28.44 -32.61 -11.60
CA GLN A 331 -29.43 -33.49 -12.24
C GLN A 331 -30.86 -33.38 -11.67
N ARG A 332 -31.04 -32.73 -10.51
CA ARG A 332 -32.37 -32.52 -9.89
C ARG A 332 -33.04 -31.19 -10.30
N LYS A 333 -32.33 -30.36 -11.07
CA LYS A 333 -32.82 -29.08 -11.59
C LYS A 333 -33.27 -29.14 -13.06
N GLU A 334 -33.16 -30.32 -13.68
CA GLU A 334 -33.84 -30.71 -14.93
C GLU A 334 -35.07 -31.55 -14.57
#